data_AF-A0A231HD28-F1
#
_entry.id   AF-A0A231HD28-F1
#
_cell.length_a   1.000
_cell.length_b   1.000
_cell.length_c   1.000
_cell.angle_alpha   90.00
_cell.angle_beta   90.00
_cell.angle_gamma   90.00
#
_symmetry.space_group_name_H-M   'P 1'
#
loop_
_entity.id
_entity.type
_entity.pdbx_description
1 polymer ?
#
loop_
_entity_poly.entity_id
_entity_poly.type
_entity_poly.pdbx_seq_one_letter_code
_entity_poly.pdbx_strand_id
1 'polypeptide(L)'
;MLRAAPWQIEADLQRFYGRRIGEFWRTVSPRQTGEMTPRELVALVKELPDDSRYKRVAHTAWSLQERLAAKIVNAVQSSRAEYLHVNGGELRWTPVEPPELPHERKAREAAEAEKQHQNVLGPKVFEAMLRGELKMSDIDPSRPIEEALQGVA
;
A
#
# COMPACT_ATOMS: atom_id res chain seq x y z
N MET A 1 11.05 18.97 2.10
CA MET A 1 10.54 17.80 2.84
C MET A 1 11.39 17.44 4.07
N LEU A 2 12.73 17.37 4.01
CA LEU A 2 13.56 16.96 5.18
C LEU A 2 13.46 17.84 6.45
N ARG A 3 13.00 19.09 6.35
CA ARG A 3 12.83 20.00 7.51
C ARG A 3 11.56 19.73 8.34
N ALA A 4 10.64 18.90 7.86
CA ALA A 4 9.33 18.71 8.51
C ALA A 4 9.37 17.77 9.73
N ALA A 5 10.37 16.88 9.81
CA ALA A 5 10.44 15.87 10.88
C ALA A 5 11.88 15.51 11.31
N PRO A 6 12.68 16.49 11.78
CA PRO A 6 14.11 16.29 12.06
C PRO A 6 14.39 15.23 13.13
N TRP A 7 13.54 15.13 14.15
CA TRP A 7 13.69 14.18 15.26
C TRP A 7 13.32 12.73 14.88
N GLN A 8 12.42 12.54 13.90
CA GLN A 8 12.07 11.21 13.40
C GLN A 8 13.19 10.63 12.54
N ILE A 9 13.77 11.46 11.68
CA ILE A 9 14.94 11.10 10.87
C ILE A 9 16.11 10.74 11.78
N GLU A 10 16.40 11.57 12.78
CA GLU A 10 17.48 11.30 13.73
C GLU A 10 17.29 9.99 14.50
N ALA A 11 16.07 9.75 15.03
CA ALA A 11 15.78 8.53 15.78
C ALA A 11 15.91 7.26 14.91
N ASP A 12 15.46 7.30 13.66
CA ASP A 12 15.59 6.17 12.75
C ASP A 12 17.05 5.97 12.30
N LEU A 13 17.79 7.04 12.03
CA LEU A 13 19.22 6.95 11.71
C LEU A 13 20.01 6.32 12.88
N GLN A 14 19.73 6.73 14.13
CA GLN A 14 20.34 6.13 15.30
C GLN A 14 19.96 4.66 15.49
N ARG A 15 18.69 4.30 15.22
CA ARG A 15 18.19 2.94 15.35
C ARG A 15 18.84 1.99 14.34
N PHE A 16 18.95 2.39 13.08
CA PHE A 16 19.38 1.49 11.99
C PHE A 16 20.87 1.57 11.66
N TYR A 17 21.51 2.72 11.88
CA TYR A 17 22.91 2.94 11.52
C TYR A 17 23.80 3.30 12.72
N GLY A 18 23.21 3.40 13.92
CA GLY A 18 23.93 3.64 15.17
C GLY A 18 24.13 5.12 15.53
N ARG A 19 24.53 5.37 16.78
CA ARG A 19 24.62 6.72 17.37
C ARG A 19 25.52 7.69 16.61
N ARG A 20 26.65 7.20 16.08
CA ARG A 20 27.61 8.02 15.32
C ARG A 20 26.99 8.66 14.08
N ILE A 21 26.11 7.97 13.38
CA ILE A 21 25.45 8.50 12.17
C ILE A 21 24.34 9.50 12.54
N GLY A 22 23.67 9.32 13.68
CA GLY A 22 22.76 10.32 14.24
C GLY A 22 23.45 11.61 14.72
N GLU A 23 24.67 11.51 15.24
CA GLU A 23 25.49 12.69 15.60
C GLU A 23 25.97 13.45 14.36
N PHE A 24 26.39 12.73 13.31
CA PHE A 24 26.72 13.31 12.00
C PHE A 24 25.53 13.97 11.28
N TRP A 25 24.30 13.54 11.57
CA TRP A 25 23.08 14.21 11.09
C TRP A 25 22.92 15.63 11.68
N ARG A 26 23.38 15.88 12.91
CA ARG A 26 23.23 17.20 13.52
C ARG A 26 24.15 18.25 12.90
N THR A 27 25.13 17.83 12.10
CA THR A 27 26.19 18.70 11.59
C THR A 27 26.03 19.06 10.11
N VAL A 28 24.83 18.95 9.50
CA VAL A 28 24.67 19.22 8.06
C VAL A 28 25.15 20.63 7.65
N SER A 29 26.26 20.70 6.92
CA SER A 29 26.92 21.95 6.50
C SER A 29 27.31 21.92 5.01
N PRO A 30 27.40 23.07 4.31
CA PRO A 30 27.70 23.12 2.88
C PRO A 30 29.13 22.72 2.47
N ARG A 31 30.07 22.61 3.42
CA ARG A 31 31.38 21.91 3.37
C ARG A 31 32.36 22.56 4.36
N GLN A 32 32.83 21.77 5.32
CA GLN A 32 34.26 21.60 5.67
C GLN A 32 34.35 20.41 6.65
N THR A 33 35.03 19.35 6.21
CA THR A 33 35.56 18.22 7.01
C THR A 33 34.69 17.63 8.13
N GLY A 34 34.11 16.44 7.88
CA GLY A 34 33.55 15.58 8.93
C GLY A 34 32.05 15.73 9.18
N GLU A 35 31.31 16.30 8.23
CA GLU A 35 29.90 16.62 8.39
C GLU A 35 29.07 16.06 7.20
N MET A 36 27.85 15.59 7.48
CA MET A 36 27.00 14.95 6.47
C MET A 36 26.41 15.98 5.50
N THR A 37 26.62 15.81 4.19
CA THR A 37 26.03 16.73 3.21
C THR A 37 24.52 16.49 3.05
N PRO A 38 23.73 17.49 2.59
CA PRO A 38 22.31 17.30 2.32
C PRO A 38 22.01 16.19 1.31
N ARG A 39 22.92 15.92 0.35
CA ARG A 39 22.74 14.87 -0.66
C ARG A 39 22.97 13.48 -0.08
N GLU A 40 24.01 13.30 0.74
CA GLU A 40 24.30 12.05 1.43
C GLU A 40 23.18 11.68 2.41
N LEU A 41 22.63 12.68 3.07
CA LEU A 41 21.47 12.52 3.93
C LEU A 41 20.24 12.03 3.15
N VAL A 42 19.95 12.63 1.98
CA VAL A 42 18.85 12.15 1.13
C VAL A 42 19.07 10.69 0.71
N ALA A 43 20.31 10.30 0.40
CA ALA A 43 20.62 8.91 0.07
C ALA A 43 20.37 7.98 1.27
N LEU A 44 20.87 8.33 2.46
CA LEU A 44 20.66 7.55 3.69
C LEU A 44 19.17 7.40 4.06
N VAL A 45 18.41 8.49 3.95
CA VAL A 45 16.96 8.47 4.23
C VAL A 45 16.19 7.61 3.23
N LYS A 46 16.64 7.53 1.97
CA LYS A 46 16.04 6.65 0.96
C LYS A 46 16.32 5.16 1.26
N GLU A 47 17.50 4.86 1.75
CA GLU A 47 17.94 3.51 2.13
C GLU A 47 17.39 3.04 3.50
N LEU A 48 16.72 3.91 4.27
CA LEU A 48 16.07 3.49 5.51
C LEU A 48 15.09 2.33 5.23
N PRO A 49 14.98 1.33 6.09
CA PRO A 49 13.95 0.29 5.96
C PRO A 49 12.54 0.88 5.90
N ASP A 50 11.63 0.25 5.16
CA ASP A 50 10.25 0.73 4.99
C ASP A 50 9.44 0.72 6.30
N ASP A 51 9.91 -0.01 7.31
CA ASP A 51 9.37 0.04 8.67
C ASP A 51 9.92 1.22 9.50
N SER A 52 10.81 2.06 8.97
CA SER A 52 11.26 3.27 9.66
C SER A 52 10.10 4.23 9.92
N ARG A 53 10.11 4.93 11.06
CA ARG A 53 9.03 5.85 11.44
C ARG A 53 8.92 7.00 10.45
N TYR A 54 10.04 7.54 9.98
CA TYR A 54 10.11 8.57 8.97
C TYR A 54 9.48 8.09 7.66
N LYS A 55 9.83 6.90 7.14
CA LYS A 55 9.18 6.38 5.93
C LYS A 55 7.69 6.15 6.16
N ARG A 56 7.28 5.58 7.30
CA ARG A 56 5.86 5.42 7.63
C ARG A 56 5.10 6.75 7.61
N VAL A 57 5.66 7.81 8.19
CA VAL A 57 5.05 9.15 8.20
C VAL A 57 5.10 9.79 6.81
N ALA A 58 6.18 9.61 6.05
CA ALA A 58 6.29 10.09 4.67
C ALA A 58 5.30 9.38 3.73
N HIS A 59 5.06 8.08 3.92
CA HIS A 59 4.07 7.30 3.18
C HIS A 59 2.62 7.66 3.56
N THR A 60 2.38 8.34 4.69
CA THR A 60 1.02 8.81 5.08
C THR A 60 0.63 10.18 4.51
N ALA A 61 1.52 10.87 3.79
CA ALA A 61 1.47 12.32 3.68
C ALA A 61 0.61 12.89 2.53
N TRP A 62 -0.65 12.48 2.43
CA TRP A 62 -1.66 13.47 2.06
C TRP A 62 -2.25 14.03 3.35
N SER A 63 -1.96 15.31 3.60
CA SER A 63 -2.67 16.11 4.58
C SER A 63 -4.18 16.04 4.32
N LEU A 64 -4.98 16.34 5.35
CA LEU A 64 -6.43 16.39 5.21
C LEU A 64 -6.86 17.33 4.07
N GLN A 65 -6.13 18.43 3.88
CA GLN A 65 -6.35 19.40 2.82
C GLN A 65 -6.08 18.80 1.43
N GLU A 66 -4.98 18.06 1.26
CA GLU A 66 -4.66 17.38 0.00
C GLU A 66 -5.69 16.30 -0.34
N ARG A 67 -6.13 15.52 0.68
CA ARG A 67 -7.23 14.55 0.52
C ARG A 67 -8.53 15.21 0.10
N LEU A 68 -8.87 16.34 0.72
CA LEU A 68 -10.09 17.09 0.41
C LEU A 68 -10.02 17.68 -1.00
N ALA A 69 -8.88 18.27 -1.37
CA ALA A 69 -8.67 18.85 -2.70
C ALA A 69 -8.79 17.78 -3.80
N ALA A 70 -8.14 16.62 -3.64
CA ALA A 70 -8.26 15.51 -4.58
C ALA A 70 -9.71 15.03 -4.73
N LYS A 71 -10.45 14.90 -3.62
CA LYS A 71 -11.89 14.52 -3.67
C LYS A 71 -12.73 15.54 -4.42
N ILE A 72 -12.52 16.83 -4.18
CA ILE A 72 -13.27 17.91 -4.87
C ILE A 72 -12.97 17.88 -6.37
N VAL A 73 -11.69 17.80 -6.75
CA VAL A 73 -11.30 17.72 -8.16
C VAL A 73 -11.92 16.50 -8.84
N ASN A 74 -11.86 15.33 -8.19
CA ASN A 74 -12.43 14.11 -8.74
C ASN A 74 -13.97 14.22 -8.91
N ALA A 75 -14.67 14.80 -7.94
CA ALA A 75 -16.12 15.00 -8.01
C ALA A 75 -16.52 15.95 -9.14
N VAL A 76 -15.81 17.07 -9.30
CA VAL A 76 -16.07 18.05 -10.37
C VAL A 76 -15.84 17.43 -11.75
N GLN A 77 -14.74 16.69 -11.93
CA GLN A 77 -14.45 16.04 -13.20
C GLN A 77 -15.46 14.93 -13.52
N SER A 78 -15.92 14.18 -12.52
CA SER A 78 -16.99 13.19 -12.69
C SER A 78 -18.29 13.83 -13.17
N SER A 79 -18.70 14.93 -12.54
CA SER A 79 -19.92 15.66 -12.94
C SER A 79 -19.80 16.21 -14.37
N ARG A 80 -18.61 16.69 -14.76
CA ARG A 80 -18.35 17.15 -16.13
C ARG A 80 -18.36 16.01 -17.14
N ALA A 81 -17.82 14.84 -16.78
CA ALA A 81 -17.87 13.65 -17.62
C ALA A 81 -19.32 13.21 -17.85
N GLU A 82 -20.15 13.21 -16.81
CA GLU A 82 -21.58 12.88 -16.90
C GLU A 82 -22.32 13.85 -17.83
N TYR A 83 -22.11 15.15 -17.66
CA TYR A 83 -22.69 16.15 -18.57
C TYR A 83 -22.24 15.98 -20.02
N LEU A 84 -20.96 15.68 -20.25
CA LEU A 84 -20.45 15.46 -21.60
C LEU A 84 -21.02 14.18 -22.22
N HIS A 85 -21.11 13.09 -21.45
CA HIS A 85 -21.70 11.83 -21.90
C HIS A 85 -23.16 12.02 -22.36
N VAL A 86 -23.96 12.79 -21.60
CA VAL A 86 -25.35 13.10 -21.98
C VAL A 86 -25.42 13.91 -23.29
N ASN A 87 -24.40 14.72 -23.58
CA ASN A 87 -24.31 15.52 -24.79
C ASN A 87 -23.47 14.87 -25.92
N GLY A 88 -23.18 13.58 -25.82
CA GLY A 88 -22.45 12.82 -26.85
C GLY A 88 -20.93 13.06 -26.90
N GLY A 89 -20.35 13.69 -25.88
CA GLY A 89 -18.92 13.89 -25.72
C GLY A 89 -18.29 12.89 -24.74
N GLU A 90 -17.00 12.58 -24.95
CA GLU A 90 -16.21 11.77 -24.02
C GLU A 90 -15.17 12.64 -23.30
N LEU A 91 -15.07 12.49 -21.97
CA LEU A 91 -14.01 13.10 -21.19
C LEU A 91 -12.95 12.05 -20.83
N ARG A 92 -11.74 12.21 -21.37
CA ARG A 92 -10.58 11.42 -20.94
C ARG A 92 -9.88 12.14 -19.80
N TRP A 93 -10.05 11.62 -18.59
CA TRP A 93 -9.38 12.13 -17.40
C TRP A 93 -8.96 10.97 -16.50
N THR A 94 -7.84 11.18 -15.79
CA THR A 94 -7.27 10.20 -14.87
C THR A 94 -7.54 10.64 -13.44
N PRO A 95 -8.22 9.80 -12.62
CA PRO A 95 -8.48 10.10 -11.22
C PRO A 95 -7.24 10.46 -10.43
N VAL A 96 -7.36 11.49 -9.58
CA VAL A 96 -6.30 11.81 -8.61
C VAL A 96 -6.43 10.81 -7.47
N GLU A 97 -5.58 9.79 -7.49
CA GLU A 97 -5.58 8.71 -6.52
C GLU A 97 -4.66 9.04 -5.34
N PRO A 98 -5.10 8.75 -4.09
CA PRO A 98 -4.20 8.84 -2.95
C PRO A 98 -3.06 7.82 -3.10
N PRO A 99 -1.86 8.13 -2.59
CA PRO A 99 -0.77 7.16 -2.59
C PRO A 99 -1.19 5.93 -1.79
N GLU A 100 -1.04 4.75 -2.40
CA GLU A 100 -1.35 3.48 -1.73
C GLU A 100 -0.51 3.33 -0.46
N LEU A 101 -1.19 3.15 0.67
CA LEU A 101 -0.49 2.92 1.93
C LEU A 101 0.05 1.48 1.96
N PRO A 102 1.24 1.22 2.52
CA PRO A 102 1.81 -0.13 2.54
C PRO A 102 0.93 -1.21 3.18
N HIS A 103 0.05 -0.84 4.13
CA HIS A 103 -0.89 -1.77 4.75
C HIS A 103 -2.13 -2.02 3.88
N GLU A 104 -2.59 -1.02 3.12
CA GLU A 104 -3.66 -1.20 2.13
C GLU A 104 -3.19 -2.09 0.99
N ARG A 105 -1.93 -1.93 0.56
CA ARG A 105 -1.31 -2.82 -0.42
C ARG A 105 -1.26 -4.26 0.09
N LYS A 106 -0.80 -4.50 1.32
CA LYS A 106 -0.81 -5.86 1.92
C LYS A 106 -2.21 -6.44 2.06
N ALA A 107 -3.20 -5.62 2.43
CA ALA A 107 -4.59 -6.06 2.53
C ALA A 107 -5.17 -6.42 1.15
N ARG A 108 -4.84 -5.65 0.10
CA ARG A 108 -5.22 -5.97 -1.28
C ARG A 108 -4.55 -7.26 -1.76
N GLU A 109 -3.24 -7.39 -1.57
CA GLU A 109 -2.48 -8.59 -1.93
C GLU A 109 -3.07 -9.84 -1.23
N ALA A 110 -3.45 -9.73 0.04
CA ALA A 110 -4.13 -10.81 0.76
C ALA A 110 -5.52 -11.13 0.19
N ALA A 111 -6.34 -10.11 -0.11
CA ALA A 111 -7.66 -10.30 -0.71
C ALA A 111 -7.58 -10.88 -2.14
N GLU A 112 -6.57 -10.51 -2.91
CA GLU A 112 -6.30 -11.08 -4.23
C GLU A 112 -5.83 -12.53 -4.13
N ALA A 113 -4.95 -12.84 -3.18
CA ALA A 113 -4.54 -14.21 -2.91
C ALA A 113 -5.72 -15.09 -2.49
N GLU A 114 -6.62 -14.57 -1.65
CA GLU A 114 -7.83 -15.28 -1.23
C GLU A 114 -8.79 -15.54 -2.41
N LYS A 115 -9.00 -14.55 -3.28
CA LYS A 115 -9.79 -14.73 -4.51
C LYS A 115 -9.16 -15.75 -5.46
N GLN A 116 -7.85 -15.68 -5.66
CA GLN A 116 -7.14 -16.65 -6.51
C GLN A 116 -7.27 -18.07 -5.93
N HIS A 117 -7.14 -18.21 -4.62
CA HIS A 117 -7.31 -19.47 -3.93
C HIS A 117 -8.73 -20.04 -4.10
N GLN A 118 -9.77 -19.21 -3.92
CA GLN A 118 -11.16 -19.60 -4.18
C GLN A 118 -11.40 -20.01 -5.64
N ASN A 119 -10.81 -19.29 -6.60
CA ASN A 119 -10.91 -19.63 -8.03
C ASN A 119 -10.27 -20.97 -8.37
N VAL A 120 -9.26 -21.41 -7.63
CA VAL A 120 -8.62 -22.73 -7.81
C VAL A 120 -9.46 -23.84 -7.17
N LEU A 121 -10.12 -23.57 -6.05
CA LEU A 121 -10.95 -24.55 -5.34
C LEU A 121 -12.28 -24.81 -6.05
N GLY A 122 -12.90 -23.80 -6.66
CA GLY A 122 -14.19 -23.93 -7.34
C GLY A 122 -14.26 -25.08 -8.35
N PRO A 123 -13.33 -25.18 -9.32
CA PRO A 123 -13.28 -26.29 -10.27
C PRO A 123 -13.08 -27.66 -9.60
N LYS A 124 -12.26 -27.74 -8.54
CA LYS A 124 -11.99 -29.01 -7.83
C LYS A 124 -13.22 -29.52 -7.07
N VAL A 125 -13.96 -28.63 -6.41
CA VAL A 125 -15.23 -28.98 -5.75
C VAL A 125 -16.25 -29.46 -6.79
N PHE A 126 -16.35 -28.75 -7.92
CA PHE A 126 -17.27 -29.14 -8.98
C PHE A 126 -16.93 -30.51 -9.58
N GLU A 127 -15.65 -30.81 -9.82
CA GLU A 127 -15.20 -32.13 -10.27
C GLU A 127 -15.49 -33.24 -9.25
N ALA A 128 -15.22 -33.02 -7.96
CA ALA A 128 -15.51 -33.99 -6.90
C ALA A 128 -17.02 -34.27 -6.77
N MET A 129 -17.86 -33.24 -6.94
CA MET A 129 -19.31 -33.40 -6.99
C MET A 129 -19.78 -34.19 -8.22
N LEU A 130 -19.17 -33.97 -9.40
CA LEU A 130 -19.49 -34.72 -10.62
C LEU A 130 -19.12 -36.19 -10.51
N ARG A 131 -18.04 -36.52 -9.78
CA ARG A 131 -17.64 -37.91 -9.50
C ARG A 131 -18.49 -38.58 -8.41
N GLY A 132 -19.32 -37.82 -7.70
CA GLY A 132 -20.13 -38.31 -6.58
C GLY A 132 -19.34 -38.53 -5.30
N GLU A 133 -18.09 -38.09 -5.25
CA GLU A 133 -17.20 -38.18 -4.08
C GLU A 133 -17.55 -37.11 -3.03
N LEU A 134 -18.20 -36.03 -3.45
CA LEU A 134 -18.64 -34.94 -2.58
C LEU A 134 -20.13 -34.64 -2.82
N LYS A 135 -20.94 -34.57 -1.76
CA LYS A 135 -22.34 -34.10 -1.86
C LYS A 135 -22.47 -32.68 -1.33
N MET A 136 -23.47 -31.95 -1.83
CA MET A 136 -23.83 -30.62 -1.31
C MET A 136 -24.15 -30.62 0.19
N SER A 137 -24.63 -31.74 0.75
CA SER A 137 -24.88 -31.90 2.18
C SER A 137 -23.61 -31.90 3.04
N ASP A 138 -22.46 -32.18 2.43
CA ASP A 138 -21.18 -32.37 3.10
C ASP A 138 -20.37 -31.07 3.13
N ILE A 139 -20.86 -30.03 2.44
CA ILE A 139 -20.24 -28.70 2.38
C ILE A 139 -20.84 -27.83 3.49
N ASP A 140 -20.08 -27.61 4.55
CA ASP A 140 -20.41 -26.66 5.61
C ASP A 140 -19.92 -25.24 5.21
N PRO A 141 -20.82 -24.25 5.03
CA PRO A 141 -20.44 -22.89 4.64
C PRO A 141 -19.66 -22.14 5.73
N SER A 142 -19.61 -22.67 6.97
CA SER A 142 -18.86 -22.09 8.08
C SER A 142 -17.42 -22.63 8.20
N ARG A 143 -17.03 -23.61 7.38
CA ARG A 143 -15.70 -24.23 7.39
C ARG A 143 -14.93 -24.00 6.08
N PRO A 144 -13.59 -24.02 6.11
CA PRO A 144 -12.79 -23.90 4.89
C PRO A 144 -13.08 -25.06 3.93
N ILE A 145 -13.31 -24.73 2.66
CA ILE A 145 -13.67 -25.68 1.57
C ILE A 145 -12.62 -26.78 1.38
N GLU A 146 -11.36 -26.53 1.77
CA GLU A 146 -10.29 -27.54 1.74
C GLU A 146 -10.58 -28.75 2.63
N GLU A 147 -11.22 -28.57 3.79
CA GLU A 147 -11.55 -29.68 4.69
C GLU A 147 -12.56 -30.65 4.06
N ALA A 148 -13.50 -30.12 3.28
CA ALA A 148 -14.47 -30.93 2.54
C ALA A 148 -13.79 -31.73 1.41
N LEU A 149 -12.76 -31.17 0.77
CA LEU A 149 -11.99 -31.85 -0.28
C LEU A 149 -10.96 -32.85 0.25
N GLN A 150 -10.48 -32.73 1.50
CA GLN A 150 -9.52 -33.67 2.09
C GLN A 150 -10.12 -35.05 2.37
N GLY A 151 -11.45 -35.17 2.46
CA GLY A 151 -12.16 -36.45 2.59
C GLY A 151 -12.37 -37.19 1.27
N VAL A 152 -11.98 -36.60 0.14
CA VAL A 152 -12.15 -37.13 -1.22
C VAL A 152 -10.80 -37.68 -1.70
N ALA A 153 -10.68 -39.01 -1.82
CA ALA A 153 -9.47 -39.73 -2.22
C ALA A 153 -9.64 -40.42 -3.57
#